data_AF-A0A804U9G4-F1
#
_entry.id   AF-A0A804U9G4-F1
#
_cell.length_a   1.000
_cell.length_b   1.000
_cell.length_c   1.000
_cell.angle_alpha   90.00
_cell.angle_beta   90.00
_cell.angle_gamma   90.00
#
_symmetry.space_group_name_H-M   'P 1'
#
loop_
_entity.id
_entity.type
_entity.pdbx_description
1 polymer ?
#
loop_
_entity_poly.entity_id
_entity_poly.type
_entity_poly.pdbx_seq_one_letter_code
_entity_poly.pdbx_strand_id
1 'polypeptide(L)'
;MAPLLFVPNKTLAPPILHARHRFAPRPPSAAAFLRRFFPTRPPAAKADLLRLIADQGRGLETQSAPSRLADIISCIDALAAVSPGADTVSDAAKLSGTWRLLWTTEQEQLFIVRNAPFFRTAAGDVLQVIDVASGALNNVITFPPSGAFVVNGDIEVQPPQRVNFRFTRAALRGNNWEVPFPPFGKGW
;
A
#
# COMPACT_ATOMS: atom_id res chain seq x y z
N MET A 1 20.97 -41.83 -50.96
CA MET A 1 22.09 -42.80 -51.09
C MET A 1 23.37 -42.09 -50.71
N ALA A 2 23.99 -42.46 -49.59
CA ALA A 2 25.37 -42.09 -49.28
C ALA A 2 26.32 -43.08 -49.96
N PRO A 3 27.59 -42.69 -50.15
CA PRO A 3 28.64 -43.56 -49.61
C PRO A 3 29.73 -42.79 -48.87
N LEU A 4 30.11 -43.38 -47.73
CA LEU A 4 31.36 -43.19 -46.99
C LEU A 4 32.52 -43.78 -47.77
N LEU A 5 33.73 -43.19 -47.73
CA LEU A 5 34.99 -43.96 -47.61
C LEU A 5 36.13 -43.12 -46.98
N PHE A 6 36.59 -43.63 -45.83
CA PHE A 6 37.96 -43.82 -45.35
C PHE A 6 38.86 -42.71 -44.76
N VAL A 7 39.37 -43.09 -43.59
CA VAL A 7 40.35 -42.48 -42.66
C VAL A 7 41.74 -43.11 -42.93
N PRO A 8 42.84 -42.52 -42.41
CA PRO A 8 43.58 -43.25 -41.37
C PRO A 8 44.17 -42.37 -40.24
N ASN A 9 44.05 -42.90 -39.00
CA ASN A 9 45.04 -43.05 -37.91
C ASN A 9 46.04 -41.92 -37.59
N LYS A 10 46.44 -41.60 -36.35
CA LYS A 10 46.30 -42.19 -35.01
C LYS A 10 46.93 -41.16 -34.04
N THR A 11 46.49 -41.11 -32.78
CA THR A 11 47.32 -41.13 -31.54
C THR A 11 46.61 -40.40 -30.40
N LEU A 12 46.30 -41.17 -29.35
CA LEU A 12 45.78 -40.72 -28.05
C LEU A 12 46.90 -40.14 -27.17
N ALA A 13 46.61 -39.04 -26.47
CA ALA A 13 47.12 -38.70 -25.12
C ALA A 13 46.16 -37.69 -24.44
N PRO A 14 46.07 -37.63 -23.09
CA PRO A 14 44.84 -37.34 -22.33
C PRO A 14 44.57 -35.84 -22.05
N PRO A 15 43.36 -35.45 -21.58
CA PRO A 15 43.03 -34.05 -21.34
C PRO A 15 43.59 -33.54 -20.00
N ILE A 16 44.29 -32.40 -20.06
CA ILE A 16 44.65 -31.59 -18.90
C ILE A 16 43.42 -30.77 -18.49
N LEU A 17 42.87 -31.08 -17.32
CA LEU A 17 41.80 -30.32 -16.66
C LEU A 17 42.28 -28.90 -16.36
N HIS A 18 41.82 -27.91 -17.12
CA HIS A 18 41.97 -26.50 -16.79
C HIS A 18 40.92 -26.11 -15.72
N ALA A 19 41.41 -25.77 -14.53
CA ALA A 19 40.61 -25.25 -13.44
C ALA A 19 39.97 -23.91 -13.83
N ARG A 20 38.63 -23.85 -13.82
CA ARG A 20 37.87 -22.60 -13.93
C ARG A 20 37.99 -21.83 -12.62
N HIS A 21 38.75 -20.74 -12.61
CA HIS A 21 38.68 -19.74 -11.54
C HIS A 21 37.27 -19.14 -11.51
N ARG A 22 36.50 -19.50 -10.47
CA ARG A 22 35.24 -18.83 -10.14
C ARG A 22 35.58 -17.49 -9.49
N PHE A 23 35.18 -16.39 -10.13
CA PHE A 23 35.14 -15.08 -9.47
C PHE A 23 34.15 -15.15 -8.31
N ALA A 24 34.65 -15.02 -7.08
CA ALA A 24 33.80 -14.89 -5.89
C ALA A 24 33.07 -13.53 -5.92
N PRO A 25 31.78 -13.47 -5.58
CA PRO A 25 31.06 -12.21 -5.50
C PRO A 25 31.65 -11.33 -4.38
N ARG A 26 31.83 -10.05 -4.68
CA ARG A 26 32.32 -9.02 -3.75
C ARG A 26 31.40 -8.95 -2.51
N PRO A 27 31.93 -8.97 -1.27
CA PRO A 27 31.10 -8.88 -0.08
C PRO A 27 30.37 -7.54 -0.03
N PRO A 28 29.10 -7.51 0.42
CA PRO A 28 28.34 -6.27 0.56
C PRO A 28 29.05 -5.34 1.54
N SER A 29 29.21 -4.07 1.17
CA SER A 29 29.78 -3.02 2.01
C SER A 29 29.04 -2.94 3.35
N ALA A 30 29.79 -2.84 4.46
CA ALA A 30 29.24 -2.65 5.81
C ALA A 30 28.29 -1.44 5.91
N ALA A 31 28.43 -0.45 5.02
CA ALA A 31 27.51 0.69 4.93
C ALA A 31 26.07 0.28 4.53
N ALA A 32 25.92 -0.77 3.72
CA ALA A 32 24.60 -1.32 3.37
C ALA A 32 23.95 -2.08 4.55
N PHE A 33 24.78 -2.67 5.42
CA PHE A 33 24.31 -3.40 6.60
C PHE A 33 23.79 -2.44 7.68
N LEU A 34 24.48 -1.31 7.92
CA LEU A 34 24.08 -0.33 8.93
C LEU A 34 22.83 0.49 8.54
N ARG A 35 22.59 0.70 7.24
CA ARG A 35 21.34 1.33 6.74
C ARG A 35 20.07 0.55 7.10
N ARG A 36 20.20 -0.75 7.42
CA ARG A 36 19.07 -1.62 7.78
C ARG A 36 18.57 -1.39 9.21
N PHE A 37 19.37 -0.75 10.07
CA PHE A 37 19.07 -0.58 11.49
C PHE A 37 18.51 0.80 11.85
N PHE A 38 18.53 1.75 10.92
CA PHE A 38 17.97 3.08 11.12
C PHE A 38 16.89 3.35 10.08
N PRO A 39 15.60 3.33 10.45
CA PRO A 39 14.57 3.78 9.52
C PRO A 39 14.88 5.21 9.10
N THR A 40 14.85 5.47 7.80
CA THR A 40 15.04 6.82 7.26
C THR A 40 14.04 7.76 7.90
N ARG A 41 14.51 8.84 8.55
CA ARG A 41 13.64 9.88 9.10
C ARG A 41 12.69 10.37 7.99
N PRO A 42 11.38 10.48 8.24
CA PRO A 42 10.47 11.03 7.24
C PRO A 42 10.92 12.43 6.83
N PRO A 43 10.65 12.87 5.58
CA PRO A 43 10.84 14.25 5.18
C PRO A 43 10.19 15.20 6.18
N ALA A 44 10.78 16.38 6.41
CA ALA A 44 10.31 17.33 7.43
C ALA A 44 8.81 17.65 7.27
N ALA A 45 8.36 17.93 6.05
CA ALA A 45 6.93 18.15 5.73
C ALA A 45 6.03 16.97 6.14
N LYS A 46 6.47 15.72 5.96
CA LYS A 46 5.72 14.54 6.41
C LYS A 46 5.68 14.45 7.93
N ALA A 47 6.78 14.75 8.62
CA ALA A 47 6.81 14.76 10.07
C ALA A 47 5.88 15.84 10.66
N ASP A 48 5.87 17.02 10.05
CA ASP A 48 5.00 18.14 10.45
C ASP A 48 3.52 17.82 10.23
N LEU A 49 3.17 17.24 9.08
CA LEU A 49 1.81 16.78 8.81
C LEU A 49 1.37 15.74 9.84
N LEU A 50 2.20 14.73 10.13
CA LEU A 50 1.89 13.70 11.13
C LEU A 50 1.69 14.30 12.53
N ARG A 51 2.47 15.33 12.89
CA ARG A 51 2.30 16.06 14.15
C ARG A 51 0.98 16.84 14.19
N LEU A 52 0.59 17.50 13.09
CA LEU A 52 -0.64 18.31 13.04
C LEU A 52 -1.91 17.46 13.12
N ILE A 53 -1.89 16.23 12.62
CA ILE A 53 -3.07 15.35 12.59
C ILE A 53 -3.19 14.39 13.77
N ALA A 54 -2.15 14.27 14.62
CA ALA A 54 -2.04 13.24 15.65
C ALA A 54 -3.19 13.24 16.66
N ASP A 55 -3.72 14.41 16.98
CA ASP A 55 -4.75 14.66 17.99
C ASP A 55 -6.12 15.02 17.37
N GLN A 56 -6.27 14.88 16.06
CA GLN A 56 -7.45 15.41 15.35
C GLN A 56 -8.64 14.43 15.29
N GLY A 57 -8.56 13.26 15.93
CA GLY A 57 -9.64 12.27 15.90
C GLY A 57 -10.01 11.85 14.47
N ARG A 58 -9.00 11.61 13.61
CA ARG A 58 -9.13 11.37 12.17
C ARG A 58 -9.74 12.51 11.36
N GLY A 59 -9.81 13.71 11.92
CA GLY A 59 -10.33 14.91 11.27
C GLY A 59 -11.63 15.43 11.89
N LEU A 60 -12.19 14.74 12.89
CA LEU A 60 -13.38 15.19 13.62
C LEU A 60 -13.18 16.57 14.26
N GLU A 61 -12.07 16.75 14.98
CA GLU A 61 -11.78 18.01 15.67
C GLU A 61 -11.54 19.15 14.67
N THR A 62 -10.87 18.82 13.57
CA THR A 62 -10.52 19.78 12.51
C THR A 62 -11.74 20.40 11.84
N GLN A 63 -12.89 19.70 11.77
CA GLN A 63 -14.10 20.22 11.13
C GLN A 63 -14.62 21.52 11.74
N SER A 64 -14.33 21.74 13.03
CA SER A 64 -14.76 22.92 13.78
C SER A 64 -13.68 24.02 13.87
N ALA A 65 -12.50 23.81 13.29
CA ALA A 65 -11.34 24.67 13.45
C ALA A 65 -10.75 25.09 12.08
N PRO A 66 -11.28 26.16 11.45
CA PRO A 66 -10.88 26.57 10.09
C PRO A 66 -9.39 26.89 9.93
N SER A 67 -8.76 27.51 10.92
CA SER A 67 -7.32 27.78 10.91
C SER A 67 -6.51 26.49 10.92
N ARG A 68 -6.90 25.51 11.75
CA ARG A 68 -6.25 24.21 11.83
C ARG A 68 -6.41 23.43 10.52
N LEU A 69 -7.59 23.50 9.90
CA LEU A 69 -7.82 22.91 8.58
C LEU A 69 -6.88 23.51 7.53
N ALA A 70 -6.75 24.84 7.51
CA ALA A 70 -5.86 25.53 6.59
C ALA A 70 -4.38 25.13 6.80
N ASP A 71 -3.93 25.00 8.05
CA ASP A 71 -2.56 24.56 8.37
C ASP A 71 -2.28 23.13 7.87
N ILE A 72 -3.24 22.21 8.07
CA ILE A 72 -3.13 20.82 7.63
C ILE A 72 -3.09 20.75 6.10
N ILE A 73 -4.01 21.45 5.41
CA ILE A 73 -4.04 21.51 3.94
C ILE A 73 -2.74 22.08 3.40
N SER A 74 -2.24 23.17 3.98
CA SER A 74 -0.96 23.77 3.57
C SER A 74 0.21 22.79 3.72
N CYS A 75 0.25 21.98 4.77
CA CYS A 75 1.26 20.94 4.93
C CYS A 75 1.12 19.79 3.91
N ILE A 76 -0.10 19.42 3.54
CA ILE A 76 -0.36 18.44 2.47
C ILE A 76 0.15 18.98 1.13
N ASP A 77 -0.16 20.23 0.80
CA ASP A 77 0.29 20.88 -0.43
C ASP A 77 1.83 20.98 -0.49
N ALA A 78 2.47 21.35 0.62
CA ALA A 78 3.92 21.36 0.73
C ALA A 78 4.54 19.96 0.55
N LEU A 79 3.88 18.91 1.07
CA LEU A 79 4.32 17.52 0.89
C LEU A 79 4.15 17.05 -0.56
N ALA A 80 3.08 17.46 -1.25
CA ALA A 80 2.89 17.18 -2.67
C ALA A 80 3.95 17.88 -3.53
N ALA A 81 4.28 19.14 -3.21
CA ALA A 81 5.27 19.93 -3.94
C ALA A 81 6.69 19.35 -3.90
N VAL A 82 7.07 18.59 -2.86
CA VAL A 82 8.38 17.92 -2.79
C VAL A 82 8.45 16.62 -3.60
N SER A 83 7.33 16.16 -4.16
CA SER A 83 7.24 14.99 -5.05
C SER A 83 6.48 15.32 -6.34
N PRO A 84 6.97 16.28 -7.16
CA PRO A 84 6.29 16.69 -8.38
C PRO A 84 6.14 15.51 -9.35
N GLY A 85 4.92 15.29 -9.86
CA GLY A 85 4.56 14.14 -10.70
C GLY A 85 4.04 12.91 -9.93
N ALA A 86 3.87 13.01 -8.60
CA ALA A 86 3.31 11.95 -7.76
C ALA A 86 1.78 11.76 -7.87
N ASP A 87 1.08 12.54 -8.71
CA ASP A 87 -0.35 12.37 -9.03
C ASP A 87 -0.64 11.07 -9.81
N THR A 88 0.38 10.24 -9.98
CA THR A 88 0.39 9.07 -10.84
C THR A 88 0.95 7.88 -10.09
N VAL A 89 0.27 6.74 -10.20
CA VAL A 89 0.76 5.48 -9.64
C VAL A 89 1.93 5.05 -10.52
N SER A 90 3.15 5.39 -10.09
CA SER A 90 4.39 5.05 -10.80
C SER A 90 4.65 3.54 -10.85
N ASP A 91 4.09 2.80 -9.89
CA ASP A 91 4.17 1.34 -9.80
C ASP A 91 2.97 0.82 -8.99
N ALA A 92 1.99 0.22 -9.68
CA ALA A 92 0.78 -0.27 -9.06
C ALA A 92 1.06 -1.32 -7.99
N ALA A 93 2.12 -2.12 -8.13
CA ALA A 93 2.46 -3.16 -7.15
C ALA A 93 2.76 -2.59 -5.76
N LYS A 94 3.17 -1.31 -5.67
CA LYS A 94 3.42 -0.62 -4.38
C LYS A 94 2.15 -0.27 -3.62
N LEU A 95 0.98 -0.34 -4.25
CA LEU A 95 -0.30 -0.11 -3.57
C LEU A 95 -0.69 -1.29 -2.68
N SER A 96 -0.19 -2.51 -2.96
CA SER A 96 -0.50 -3.68 -2.16
C SER A 96 -0.07 -3.49 -0.71
N GLY A 97 -1.00 -3.65 0.22
CA GLY A 97 -0.75 -3.48 1.64
C GLY A 97 -2.00 -3.14 2.45
N THR A 98 -1.80 -2.93 3.74
CA THR A 98 -2.82 -2.43 4.67
C THR A 98 -2.52 -0.98 5.01
N TRP A 99 -3.37 -0.09 4.52
CA TRP A 99 -3.28 1.34 4.74
C TRP A 99 -4.21 1.74 5.87
N ARG A 100 -3.72 2.54 6.80
CA ARG A 100 -4.55 3.11 7.87
C ARG A 100 -4.84 4.57 7.57
N LEU A 101 -6.11 4.93 7.58
CA LEU A 101 -6.52 6.32 7.48
C LEU A 101 -6.15 7.06 8.77
N LEU A 102 -5.28 8.07 8.63
CA LEU A 102 -4.87 8.92 9.75
C LEU A 102 -5.75 10.16 9.89
N TRP A 103 -6.23 10.71 8.77
CA TRP A 103 -7.01 11.95 8.73
C TRP A 103 -7.81 12.07 7.43
N THR A 104 -9.02 12.63 7.50
CA THR A 104 -9.88 12.92 6.34
C THR A 104 -10.80 14.11 6.60
N THR A 105 -11.31 14.74 5.55
CA THR A 105 -12.44 15.69 5.59
C THR A 105 -13.74 15.08 5.09
N GLU A 106 -13.73 13.80 4.73
CA GLU A 106 -14.86 13.10 4.11
C GLU A 106 -15.97 12.85 5.15
N GLN A 107 -17.14 13.45 4.92
CA GLN A 107 -18.20 13.54 5.93
C GLN A 107 -18.85 12.20 6.25
N GLU A 108 -18.97 11.28 5.29
CA GLU A 108 -19.61 9.98 5.50
C GLU A 108 -18.75 9.10 6.42
N GLN A 109 -17.43 9.04 6.18
CA GLN A 109 -16.49 8.39 7.10
C GLN A 109 -16.50 9.03 8.49
N LEU A 110 -16.42 10.36 8.57
CA LEU A 110 -16.46 11.07 9.85
C LEU A 110 -17.78 10.85 10.59
N PHE A 111 -18.90 10.76 9.87
CA PHE A 111 -20.21 10.45 10.45
C PHE A 111 -20.20 9.06 11.09
N ILE A 112 -19.65 8.04 10.43
CA ILE A 112 -19.57 6.68 10.99
C ILE A 112 -18.70 6.66 12.25
N VAL A 113 -17.52 7.31 12.21
CA VAL A 113 -16.61 7.38 13.35
C VAL A 113 -17.26 8.11 14.53
N ARG A 114 -17.93 9.25 14.27
CA ARG A 114 -18.62 10.04 15.29
C ARG A 114 -19.75 9.27 15.98
N ASN A 115 -20.48 8.46 15.22
CA ASN A 115 -21.67 7.77 15.73
C ASN A 115 -21.39 6.36 16.28
N ALA A 116 -20.16 5.83 16.21
CA ALA A 116 -19.84 4.51 16.76
C ALA A 116 -20.34 4.29 18.21
N PRO A 117 -20.21 5.25 19.16
CA PRO A 117 -20.72 5.10 20.52
C PRO A 117 -22.24 4.86 20.60
N PHE A 118 -23.02 5.37 19.65
CA PHE A 118 -24.46 5.14 19.58
C PHE A 118 -24.80 3.67 19.35
N PHE A 119 -23.90 2.93 18.69
CA PHE A 119 -24.00 1.50 18.45
C PHE A 119 -23.35 0.65 19.54
N ARG A 120 -23.03 1.24 20.71
CA ARG A 120 -22.32 0.61 21.83
C ARG A 120 -20.93 0.07 21.45
N THR A 121 -20.30 0.70 20.46
CA THR A 121 -18.94 0.39 20.03
C THR A 121 -18.07 1.65 20.09
N ALA A 122 -16.75 1.47 20.11
CA ALA A 122 -15.84 2.57 19.85
C ALA A 122 -15.45 2.56 18.36
N ALA A 123 -15.11 3.71 17.79
CA ALA A 123 -14.52 3.74 16.46
C ALA A 123 -13.07 3.25 16.53
N GLY A 124 -12.82 2.03 16.07
CA GLY A 124 -11.50 1.45 15.88
C GLY A 124 -10.90 1.93 14.57
N ASP A 125 -9.80 1.33 14.10
CA ASP A 125 -9.12 1.71 12.85
C ASP A 125 -10.01 1.71 11.61
N VAL A 126 -9.77 2.70 10.74
CA VAL A 126 -10.28 2.76 9.36
C VAL A 126 -9.12 2.32 8.46
N LEU A 127 -9.29 1.19 7.80
CA LEU A 127 -8.28 0.49 7.04
C LEU A 127 -8.71 0.36 5.58
N GLN A 128 -7.75 0.42 4.69
CA GLN A 128 -7.89 0.06 3.29
C GLN A 128 -6.86 -1.04 2.98
N VAL A 129 -7.35 -2.24 2.67
CA VAL A 129 -6.51 -3.37 2.30
C VAL A 129 -6.56 -3.51 0.79
N ILE A 130 -5.43 -3.34 0.14
CA ILE A 130 -5.28 -3.45 -1.30
C ILE A 130 -4.42 -4.68 -1.60
N ASP A 131 -4.88 -5.51 -2.51
CA ASP A 131 -4.10 -6.59 -3.11
C ASP A 131 -4.20 -6.46 -4.62
N VAL A 132 -3.15 -5.89 -5.22
CA VAL A 132 -3.08 -5.68 -6.67
C VAL A 132 -2.93 -7.00 -7.43
N ALA A 133 -2.29 -8.01 -6.83
CA ALA A 133 -2.10 -9.30 -7.50
C ALA A 133 -3.43 -10.07 -7.60
N SER A 134 -4.28 -9.96 -6.57
CA SER A 134 -5.62 -10.56 -6.58
C SER A 134 -6.71 -9.65 -7.17
N GLY A 135 -6.38 -8.41 -7.53
CA GLY A 135 -7.35 -7.43 -8.01
C GLY A 135 -8.37 -6.99 -6.94
N ALA A 136 -8.02 -7.00 -5.66
CA ALA A 136 -8.95 -6.77 -4.55
C ALA A 136 -8.68 -5.47 -3.78
N LEU A 137 -9.76 -4.84 -3.32
CA LEU A 137 -9.77 -3.68 -2.46
C LEU A 137 -10.81 -3.88 -1.36
N ASN A 138 -10.42 -3.65 -0.10
CA ASN A 138 -11.34 -3.74 1.03
C ASN A 138 -11.19 -2.53 1.94
N ASN A 139 -12.26 -1.76 2.11
CA ASN A 139 -12.34 -0.74 3.14
C ASN A 139 -12.96 -1.35 4.40
N VAL A 140 -12.34 -1.13 5.55
CA VAL A 140 -12.76 -1.71 6.82
C VAL A 140 -12.76 -0.62 7.89
N ILE A 141 -13.90 -0.37 8.51
CA ILE A 141 -14.00 0.43 9.73
C ILE A 141 -14.25 -0.54 10.88
N THR A 142 -13.32 -0.63 11.82
CA THR A 142 -13.46 -1.54 12.97
C THR A 142 -14.23 -0.88 14.10
N PHE A 143 -14.99 -1.68 14.84
CA PHE A 143 -15.83 -1.24 15.95
C PHE A 143 -15.57 -2.06 17.22
N PRO A 144 -14.49 -1.82 17.97
CA PRO A 144 -14.24 -2.51 19.25
C PRO A 144 -15.40 -2.32 20.26
N PRO A 145 -15.66 -3.32 21.14
CA PRO A 145 -14.93 -4.58 21.29
C PRO A 145 -15.24 -5.61 20.18
N SER A 146 -16.29 -5.39 19.39
CA SER A 146 -16.65 -6.31 18.30
C SER A 146 -17.46 -5.63 17.21
N GLY A 147 -17.08 -5.90 15.97
CA GLY A 147 -17.81 -5.51 14.77
C GLY A 147 -16.94 -4.77 13.77
N ALA A 148 -17.41 -4.69 12.54
CA ALA A 148 -16.75 -3.94 11.48
C ALA A 148 -17.74 -3.55 10.39
N PHE A 149 -17.57 -2.37 9.79
CA PHE A 149 -18.16 -2.06 8.49
C PHE A 149 -17.15 -2.40 7.42
N VAL A 150 -17.49 -3.35 6.54
CA VAL A 150 -16.61 -3.85 5.49
C VAL A 150 -17.23 -3.53 4.14
N VAL A 151 -16.46 -2.88 3.28
CA VAL A 151 -16.80 -2.62 1.89
C VAL A 151 -15.78 -3.33 1.01
N ASN A 152 -16.21 -4.37 0.31
CA ASN A 152 -15.40 -5.10 -0.66
C ASN A 152 -15.49 -4.43 -2.03
N GLY A 153 -14.42 -4.51 -2.79
CA GLY A 153 -14.34 -4.02 -4.15
C GLY A 153 -13.25 -4.70 -4.97
N ASP A 154 -13.35 -4.48 -6.27
CA ASP A 154 -12.38 -4.94 -7.25
C ASP A 154 -11.51 -3.75 -7.67
N ILE A 155 -10.26 -4.02 -8.04
CA ILE A 155 -9.38 -3.04 -8.68
C ILE A 155 -8.85 -3.54 -10.01
N GLU A 156 -8.67 -2.61 -10.94
CA GLU A 156 -8.15 -2.86 -12.28
C GLU A 156 -7.07 -1.83 -12.61
N VAL A 157 -5.85 -2.30 -12.87
CA VAL A 157 -4.75 -1.43 -13.29
C VAL A 157 -4.98 -1.01 -14.74
N GLN A 158 -5.17 0.29 -14.97
CA GLN A 158 -5.28 0.88 -16.28
C GLN A 158 -3.99 1.63 -16.64
N PRO A 159 -3.23 1.15 -17.63
CA PRO A 159 -2.04 1.84 -18.11
C PRO A 159 -2.35 3.27 -18.60
N PRO A 160 -1.43 4.23 -18.45
CA PRO A 160 -0.08 4.03 -17.93
C PRO A 160 0.03 4.03 -16.39
N GLN A 161 -0.93 4.63 -15.66
CA GLN A 161 -0.71 5.03 -14.25
C GLN A 161 -1.98 5.10 -13.38
N ARG A 162 -3.09 4.49 -13.79
CA ARG A 162 -4.38 4.54 -13.05
C ARG A 162 -4.75 3.18 -12.49
N VAL A 163 -5.45 3.17 -11.36
CA VAL A 163 -6.04 1.95 -10.80
C VAL A 163 -7.51 2.23 -10.54
N ASN A 164 -8.36 1.74 -11.44
CA ASN A 164 -9.80 1.87 -11.25
C ASN A 164 -10.23 0.97 -10.11
N PHE A 165 -11.27 1.40 -9.39
CA PHE A 165 -11.91 0.58 -8.38
C PHE A 165 -13.42 0.62 -8.52
N ARG A 166 -14.05 -0.46 -8.05
CA ARG A 166 -15.50 -0.54 -7.92
C ARG A 166 -15.85 -1.35 -6.68
N PHE A 167 -16.71 -0.80 -5.82
CA PHE A 167 -17.22 -1.57 -4.70
C PHE A 167 -18.31 -2.55 -5.15
N THR A 168 -18.25 -3.76 -4.61
CA THR A 168 -19.10 -4.89 -4.98
C THR A 168 -20.01 -5.35 -3.84
N ARG A 169 -19.61 -5.10 -2.59
CA ARG A 169 -20.40 -5.42 -1.40
C ARG A 169 -20.11 -4.45 -0.28
N ALA A 170 -21.12 -4.06 0.48
CA ALA A 170 -20.95 -3.42 1.77
C ALA A 170 -21.73 -4.21 2.83
N ALA A 171 -21.17 -4.34 4.02
CA ALA A 171 -21.82 -5.04 5.12
C ALA A 171 -21.36 -4.49 6.47
N LEU A 172 -22.31 -4.32 7.38
CA LEU A 172 -22.02 -4.13 8.80
C LEU A 172 -22.05 -5.50 9.49
N ARG A 173 -20.96 -5.85 10.14
CA ARG A 173 -20.77 -7.13 10.84
C ARG A 173 -20.70 -6.89 12.34
N GLY A 174 -21.45 -7.68 13.10
CA GLY A 174 -21.25 -7.88 14.53
C GLY A 174 -20.72 -9.29 14.82
N ASN A 175 -20.76 -9.72 16.09
CA ASN A 175 -20.26 -11.05 16.48
C ASN A 175 -20.94 -12.21 15.72
N ASN A 176 -22.27 -12.19 15.65
CA ASN A 176 -23.07 -13.28 15.09
C ASN A 176 -24.12 -12.77 14.08
N TRP A 177 -23.96 -11.57 13.55
CA TRP A 177 -24.91 -10.98 12.60
C TRP A 177 -24.18 -10.18 11.53
N GLU A 178 -24.76 -10.15 10.34
CA GLU A 178 -24.30 -9.34 9.21
C GLU A 178 -25.52 -8.66 8.59
N VAL A 179 -25.47 -7.33 8.45
CA VAL A 179 -26.47 -6.54 7.74
C VAL A 179 -25.84 -6.06 6.44
N PRO A 180 -26.34 -6.50 5.27
CA PRO A 180 -25.83 -6.04 3.99
C PRO A 180 -26.29 -4.60 3.73
N PHE A 181 -25.42 -3.82 3.09
CA PHE A 181 -25.71 -2.49 2.58
C PHE A 181 -25.46 -2.48 1.07
N PRO A 182 -26.19 -1.66 0.31
CA PRO A 182 -25.88 -1.48 -1.09
C PRO A 182 -24.43 -0.98 -1.24
N PRO A 183 -23.63 -1.58 -2.14
CA PRO A 183 -22.31 -1.05 -2.43
C PRO A 183 -22.45 0.27 -3.18
N PHE A 184 -21.76 1.30 -2.73
CA PHE A 184 -21.76 2.61 -3.39
C PHE A 184 -20.33 3.04 -3.69
N GLY A 185 -20.07 3.36 -4.95
CA GLY A 185 -18.82 3.99 -5.38
C GLY A 185 -18.05 3.22 -6.45
N LYS A 186 -17.60 3.96 -7.45
CA LYS A 186 -16.61 3.56 -8.45
C LYS A 186 -15.73 4.77 -8.72
N GLY A 187 -14.45 4.55 -9.02
CA GLY A 187 -13.51 5.64 -9.22
C GLY A 187 -12.18 5.16 -9.76
N TRP A 188 -11.18 6.01 -9.65
CA TRP A 188 -9.81 5.83 -10.12
C TRP A 188 -8.81 6.44 -9.13
#